data_AF-A0A8B7D015-F1
#
_entry.id   AF-A0A8B7D015-F1
#
_cell.length_a   1.000
_cell.length_b   1.000
_cell.length_c   1.000
_cell.angle_alpha   90.00
_cell.angle_beta   90.00
_cell.angle_gamma   90.00
#
_symmetry.space_group_name_H-M   'P 1'
#
loop_
_entity.id
_entity.type
_entity.pdbx_description
1 polymer ?
#
loop_
_entity_poly.entity_id
_entity_poly.type
_entity_poly.pdbx_seq_one_letter_code
_entity_poly.pdbx_strand_id
1 'polypeptide(L)'
;MARILRGLPAFLLLLVVSALLPLALAAPKKPSPPARKEDIPFIKCQVCEKIAGQIYQQVKKKEAQISPKKVSEFQIIEIAENVCNLKKEEANWILQIDIVENGDKLELVEQGIEGQCNSECKTIERACQEVMGYSDTDVAEFVYSTKPSIDSLVNFLCNDLSKACTVKPPPIPEGRIPGEPFIAKSTKEAEMEKILRSMEGMPGAPSMKMYSREDLMNMNFGNEEADDDEDDDEGNFPGNLGKILNEKDSPRKDFKQKILQSITETGTAIQRHVNKVSKQFKNWWGGKKTKSSSSKAVKTEL
;
A
#
# COMPACT_ATOMS: atom_id res chain seq x y z
N MET A 1 6.66 -38.43 -50.54
CA MET A 1 7.24 -38.24 -49.19
C MET A 1 8.53 -37.39 -49.21
N ALA A 2 8.56 -36.24 -49.90
CA ALA A 2 9.79 -35.42 -50.04
C ALA A 2 9.64 -33.95 -49.60
N ARG A 3 8.45 -33.52 -49.17
CA ARG A 3 8.19 -32.14 -48.71
C ARG A 3 8.26 -31.97 -47.18
N ILE A 4 8.15 -33.05 -46.41
CA ILE A 4 8.17 -33.01 -44.94
C ILE A 4 9.61 -32.95 -44.40
N LEU A 5 10.59 -33.49 -45.13
CA LEU A 5 11.99 -33.55 -44.69
C LEU A 5 12.78 -32.24 -44.83
N ARG A 6 12.28 -31.26 -45.59
CA ARG A 6 12.94 -29.95 -45.79
C ARG A 6 12.59 -28.91 -44.72
N GLY A 7 11.52 -29.12 -43.97
CA GLY A 7 11.09 -28.21 -42.89
C GLY A 7 11.69 -28.54 -41.52
N LEU A 8 12.11 -29.80 -41.31
CA LEU A 8 12.70 -30.28 -40.06
C LEU A 8 13.93 -29.49 -39.59
N PRO A 9 14.95 -29.18 -40.43
CA PRO A 9 16.10 -28.41 -39.96
C PRO A 9 15.74 -26.95 -39.66
N ALA A 10 14.79 -26.36 -40.38
CA ALA A 10 14.32 -25.00 -40.15
C ALA A 10 13.47 -24.89 -38.87
N PHE A 11 12.67 -25.91 -38.56
CA PHE A 11 11.87 -25.98 -37.34
C PHE A 11 12.72 -26.24 -36.10
N LEU A 12 13.77 -27.08 -36.21
CA LEU A 12 14.76 -27.29 -35.16
C LEU A 12 15.60 -26.04 -34.88
N LEU A 13 16.01 -25.29 -35.92
CA LEU A 13 16.70 -24.01 -35.76
C LEU A 13 15.83 -22.96 -35.07
N LEU A 14 14.53 -22.90 -35.36
CA LEU A 14 13.60 -21.99 -34.68
C LEU A 14 13.46 -22.33 -33.18
N LEU A 15 13.39 -23.62 -32.83
CA LEU A 15 13.30 -24.08 -31.44
C LEU A 15 14.56 -23.78 -30.62
N VAL A 16 15.75 -23.89 -31.23
CA VAL A 16 17.03 -23.56 -30.59
C VAL A 16 17.18 -22.06 -30.35
N VAL A 17 16.68 -21.20 -31.27
CA VAL A 17 16.70 -19.73 -31.09
C VAL A 17 15.73 -19.27 -29.99
N SER A 18 14.59 -19.95 -29.80
CA SER A 18 13.68 -19.65 -28.69
C SER A 18 14.22 -20.07 -27.31
N ALA A 19 15.14 -21.04 -27.25
CA ALA A 19 15.78 -21.49 -26.00
C ALA A 19 16.96 -20.60 -25.56
N LEU A 20 17.43 -19.68 -26.42
CA LEU A 20 18.53 -18.76 -26.15
C LEU A 20 18.08 -17.35 -25.75
N LEU A 21 16.77 -17.10 -25.62
CA LEU A 21 16.27 -15.91 -24.95
C LEU A 21 16.44 -16.13 -23.45
N PRO A 22 17.31 -15.36 -22.75
CA PRO A 22 17.30 -15.37 -21.31
C PRO A 22 15.92 -14.93 -20.86
N LEU A 23 15.22 -15.79 -20.14
CA LEU A 23 14.06 -15.46 -19.33
C LEU A 23 14.54 -14.46 -18.26
N ALA A 24 14.72 -13.20 -18.63
CA ALA A 24 15.01 -12.10 -17.74
C ALA A 24 13.70 -11.65 -17.08
N LEU A 25 13.10 -12.54 -16.29
CA LEU A 25 11.98 -12.22 -15.42
C LEU A 25 12.37 -12.59 -13.99
N ALA A 26 12.21 -11.61 -13.10
CA ALA A 26 12.64 -11.57 -11.70
C ALA A 26 14.15 -11.33 -11.50
N ALA A 27 14.58 -10.09 -11.76
CA ALA A 27 15.72 -9.57 -11.02
C ALA A 27 15.37 -9.66 -9.51
N PRO A 28 16.23 -10.24 -8.66
CA PRO A 28 16.04 -10.17 -7.22
C PRO A 28 15.88 -8.70 -6.84
N LYS A 29 14.84 -8.35 -6.07
CA LYS A 29 14.63 -6.98 -5.56
C LYS A 29 15.97 -6.52 -4.99
N LYS A 30 16.62 -5.56 -5.65
CA LYS A 30 17.87 -4.99 -5.15
C LYS A 30 17.60 -4.51 -3.73
N PRO A 31 18.49 -4.76 -2.76
CA PRO A 31 18.37 -4.17 -1.44
C PRO A 31 18.15 -2.67 -1.61
N SER A 32 17.13 -2.13 -0.94
CA SER A 32 16.87 -0.69 -0.96
C SER A 32 18.16 0.04 -0.56
N PRO A 33 18.57 1.10 -1.28
CA PRO A 33 19.73 1.89 -0.90
C PRO A 33 19.63 2.37 0.55
N PRO A 34 20.77 2.55 1.26
CA PRO A 34 20.76 3.02 2.64
C PRO A 34 20.19 4.45 2.76
N ALA A 35 19.76 4.80 3.97
CA ALA A 35 19.27 6.14 4.31
C ALA A 35 20.34 7.22 4.11
N ARG A 36 19.94 8.38 3.58
CA ARG A 36 20.75 9.59 3.45
C ARG A 36 20.74 10.37 4.76
N LYS A 37 21.73 10.10 5.62
CA LYS A 37 21.78 10.69 6.96
C LYS A 37 21.96 12.21 6.92
N GLU A 38 22.57 12.72 5.86
CA GLU A 38 22.76 14.14 5.61
C GLU A 38 21.43 14.90 5.46
N ASP A 39 20.35 14.22 5.05
CA ASP A 39 19.06 14.84 4.79
C ASP A 39 18.19 14.99 6.05
N ILE A 40 18.47 14.20 7.09
CA ILE A 40 17.69 14.13 8.33
C ILE A 40 17.52 15.50 9.01
N PRO A 41 18.56 16.34 9.18
CA PRO A 41 18.42 17.65 9.82
C PRO A 41 17.43 18.59 9.12
N PHE A 42 17.19 18.40 7.82
CA PHE A 42 16.31 19.24 7.02
C PHE A 42 14.83 18.82 7.13
N ILE A 43 14.59 17.52 7.33
CA ILE A 43 13.23 16.95 7.33
C ILE A 43 12.71 16.57 8.71
N LYS A 44 13.56 16.54 9.75
CA LYS A 44 13.22 15.99 11.08
C LYS A 44 11.92 16.57 11.68
N CYS A 45 11.72 17.88 11.59
CA CYS A 45 10.51 18.51 12.10
C CYS A 45 9.26 18.09 11.31
N GLN A 46 9.32 18.09 9.97
CA GLN A 46 8.20 17.65 9.12
C GLN A 46 7.86 16.19 9.37
N VAL A 47 8.87 15.32 9.53
CA VAL A 47 8.68 13.93 9.89
C VAL A 47 7.95 13.81 11.23
N CYS A 48 8.32 14.63 12.22
CA CYS A 48 7.65 14.64 13.51
C CYS A 48 6.18 15.02 13.43
N GLU A 49 5.85 16.08 12.69
CA GLU A 49 4.46 16.51 12.47
C GLU A 49 3.63 15.40 11.80
N LYS A 50 4.23 14.70 10.82
CA LYS A 50 3.59 13.54 10.18
C LYS A 50 3.35 12.40 11.15
N ILE A 51 4.32 12.07 12.01
CA ILE A 51 4.17 11.00 13.02
C ILE A 51 3.00 11.31 13.95
N ALA A 52 2.94 12.52 14.51
CA ALA A 52 1.84 12.92 15.38
C ALA A 52 0.47 12.81 14.66
N GLY A 53 0.40 13.27 13.41
CA GLY A 53 -0.79 13.11 12.57
C GLY A 53 -1.18 11.64 12.35
N GLN A 54 -0.21 10.78 12.07
CA GLN A 54 -0.42 9.35 11.83
C GLN A 54 -0.89 8.61 13.08
N ILE A 55 -0.26 8.85 14.24
CA ILE A 55 -0.71 8.27 15.52
C ILE A 55 -2.16 8.69 15.80
N TYR A 56 -2.47 9.98 15.68
CA TYR A 56 -3.83 10.47 15.89
C TYR A 56 -4.86 9.80 14.97
N GLN A 57 -4.57 9.73 13.67
CA GLN A 57 -5.45 9.14 12.68
C GLN A 57 -5.64 7.63 12.89
N GLN A 58 -4.57 6.91 13.20
CA GLN A 58 -4.62 5.46 13.40
C GLN A 58 -5.38 5.11 14.69
N VAL A 59 -5.18 5.86 15.78
CA VAL A 59 -5.97 5.70 17.01
C VAL A 59 -7.45 5.97 16.74
N LYS A 60 -7.79 7.06 16.02
CA LYS A 60 -9.17 7.37 15.64
C LYS A 60 -9.80 6.30 14.76
N LYS A 61 -9.05 5.77 13.80
CA LYS A 61 -9.49 4.66 12.94
C LYS A 61 -9.76 3.40 13.76
N LYS A 62 -8.87 3.04 14.70
CA LYS A 62 -9.04 1.89 15.60
C LYS A 62 -10.26 2.09 16.52
N GLU A 63 -10.44 3.29 17.07
CA GLU A 63 -11.60 3.68 17.89
C GLU A 63 -12.92 3.50 17.14
N ALA A 64 -12.97 3.90 15.87
CA ALA A 64 -14.15 3.71 15.01
C ALA A 64 -14.44 2.24 14.71
N GLN A 65 -13.42 1.38 14.60
CA GLN A 65 -13.56 -0.04 14.30
C GLN A 65 -14.06 -0.87 15.49
N ILE A 66 -13.65 -0.52 16.71
CA ILE A 66 -13.98 -1.29 17.92
C ILE A 66 -15.14 -0.69 18.73
N SER A 67 -15.73 0.41 18.25
CA SER A 67 -16.88 1.05 18.86
C SER A 67 -18.01 0.05 19.14
N PRO A 68 -18.61 0.05 20.35
CA PRO A 68 -18.53 1.07 21.41
C PRO A 68 -17.37 0.90 22.40
N LYS A 69 -16.48 -0.07 22.21
CA LYS A 69 -15.31 -0.25 23.08
C LYS A 69 -14.31 0.89 22.85
N LYS A 70 -13.56 1.24 23.89
CA LYS A 70 -12.48 2.24 23.81
C LYS A 70 -11.18 1.55 23.44
N VAL A 71 -10.32 2.26 22.71
CA VAL A 71 -8.95 1.82 22.44
C VAL A 71 -8.22 1.79 23.77
N SER A 72 -7.55 0.67 24.08
CA SER A 72 -6.73 0.57 25.29
C SER A 72 -5.40 1.30 25.09
N GLU A 73 -4.75 1.67 26.19
CA GLU A 73 -3.40 2.25 26.16
C GLU A 73 -2.41 1.31 25.44
N PHE A 74 -2.46 0.01 25.73
CA PHE A 74 -1.63 -0.99 25.06
C PHE A 74 -1.79 -0.97 23.54
N GLN A 75 -3.01 -0.78 23.04
CA GLN A 75 -3.27 -0.67 21.60
C GLN A 75 -2.73 0.61 20.98
N ILE A 76 -2.50 1.66 21.77
CA ILE A 76 -1.88 2.92 21.34
C ILE A 76 -0.36 2.77 21.37
N ILE A 77 0.21 2.07 22.37
CA ILE A 77 1.63 1.70 22.41
C ILE A 77 2.01 0.93 21.14
N GLU A 78 1.23 -0.09 20.76
CA GLU A 78 1.46 -0.84 19.51
C GLU A 78 1.50 0.07 18.27
N ILE A 79 0.64 1.09 18.21
CA ILE A 79 0.63 2.05 17.11
C ILE A 79 1.91 2.89 17.15
N ALA A 80 2.27 3.42 18.32
CA ALA A 80 3.44 4.27 18.50
C ALA A 80 4.76 3.52 18.22
N GLU A 81 4.88 2.27 18.64
CA GLU A 81 6.06 1.42 18.37
C GLU A 81 6.21 1.12 16.86
N ASN A 82 5.10 0.91 16.17
CA ASN A 82 5.12 0.45 14.78
C ASN A 82 5.00 1.57 13.73
N VAL A 83 4.72 2.82 14.14
CA VAL A 83 4.54 3.96 13.22
C VAL A 83 5.78 4.24 12.34
N CYS A 84 6.96 3.83 12.79
CA CYS A 84 8.23 3.95 12.06
C CYS A 84 8.72 2.63 11.44
N ASN A 85 7.99 1.53 11.57
CA ASN A 85 8.45 0.21 11.15
C ASN A 85 7.88 -0.14 9.76
N LEU A 86 8.68 -0.04 8.69
CA LEU A 86 8.22 -0.30 7.32
C LEU A 86 7.66 -1.72 7.08
N LYS A 87 7.90 -2.67 7.99
CA LYS A 87 7.30 -4.02 7.93
C LYS A 87 5.87 -4.06 8.44
N LYS A 88 5.40 -2.98 9.04
CA LYS A 88 4.12 -2.87 9.73
C LYS A 88 3.22 -1.89 9.00
N GLU A 89 1.91 -2.09 9.11
CA GLU A 89 0.97 -1.28 8.33
C GLU A 89 0.87 0.16 8.84
N GLU A 90 1.20 0.34 10.12
CA GLU A 90 1.28 1.61 10.82
C GLU A 90 2.32 2.57 10.20
N ALA A 91 3.31 2.04 9.46
CA ALA A 91 4.32 2.83 8.77
C ALA A 91 4.10 2.99 7.26
N ASN A 92 2.96 2.52 6.73
CA ASN A 92 2.68 2.62 5.28
C ASN A 92 2.66 4.05 4.77
N TRP A 93 2.39 5.03 5.64
CA TRP A 93 2.46 6.45 5.30
C TRP A 93 3.83 6.88 4.77
N ILE A 94 4.92 6.25 5.21
CA ILE A 94 6.28 6.54 4.74
C ILE A 94 6.43 6.23 3.25
N LEU A 95 5.77 5.18 2.77
CA LEU A 95 5.84 4.78 1.36
C LEU A 95 5.10 5.74 0.42
N GLN A 96 4.26 6.61 0.96
CA GLN A 96 3.43 7.55 0.19
C GLN A 96 4.04 8.95 0.15
N ILE A 97 5.22 9.13 0.73
CA ILE A 97 5.91 10.42 0.81
C ILE A 97 7.10 10.43 -0.13
N ASP A 98 7.26 11.55 -0.81
CA ASP A 98 8.39 11.92 -1.65
C ASP A 98 9.15 13.09 -1.01
N ILE A 99 10.48 13.09 -1.09
CA ILE A 99 11.31 14.21 -0.60
C ILE A 99 11.61 15.13 -1.77
N VAL A 100 10.87 16.24 -1.87
CA VAL A 100 11.05 17.19 -2.97
C VAL A 100 11.97 18.35 -2.58
N GLU A 101 12.77 18.81 -3.54
CA GLU A 101 13.57 20.02 -3.40
C GLU A 101 12.73 21.24 -3.78
N ASN A 102 12.47 22.11 -2.81
CA ASN A 102 11.77 23.38 -3.01
C ASN A 102 12.71 24.54 -2.68
N GLY A 103 13.50 24.94 -3.68
CA GLY A 103 14.56 25.95 -3.52
C GLY A 103 15.59 25.49 -2.48
N ASP A 104 15.77 26.29 -1.43
CA ASP A 104 16.76 26.02 -0.37
C ASP A 104 16.22 25.07 0.73
N LYS A 105 15.07 24.42 0.53
CA LYS A 105 14.40 23.57 1.53
C LYS A 105 13.99 22.21 0.97
N LEU A 106 14.01 21.21 1.84
CA LEU A 106 13.43 19.90 1.57
C LEU A 106 12.00 19.88 2.10
N GLU A 107 11.06 19.42 1.28
CA GLU A 107 9.65 19.29 1.66
C GLU A 107 9.19 17.84 1.49
N LEU A 108 8.38 17.38 2.45
CA LEU A 108 7.74 16.06 2.38
C LEU A 108 6.38 16.18 1.68
N VAL A 109 6.27 15.63 0.48
CA VAL A 109 5.03 15.68 -0.32
C VAL A 109 4.34 14.33 -0.32
N GLU A 110 3.05 14.31 0.03
CA GLU A 110 2.22 13.11 -0.05
C GLU A 110 1.75 12.88 -1.49
N GLN A 111 2.07 11.72 -2.05
CA GLN A 111 1.71 11.32 -3.41
C GLN A 111 0.38 10.54 -3.47
N GLY A 112 -0.14 10.07 -2.33
CA GLY A 112 -1.41 9.34 -2.21
C GLY A 112 -1.41 7.91 -2.78
N ILE A 113 -0.25 7.44 -3.28
CA ILE A 113 -0.01 6.09 -3.78
C ILE A 113 1.28 5.56 -3.16
N GLU A 114 1.39 4.25 -2.95
CA GLU A 114 2.61 3.66 -2.41
C GLU A 114 3.70 3.62 -3.48
N GLY A 115 4.89 4.13 -3.14
CA GLY A 115 6.08 4.10 -3.98
C GLY A 115 7.01 2.93 -3.67
N GLN A 116 7.98 2.72 -4.56
CA GLN A 116 9.13 1.86 -4.28
C GLN A 116 9.97 2.47 -3.17
N CYS A 117 10.27 1.68 -2.13
CA CYS A 117 11.05 2.16 -1.00
C CYS A 117 12.54 2.19 -1.39
N ASN A 118 13.02 3.39 -1.73
CA ASN A 118 14.41 3.68 -2.05
C ASN A 118 15.10 4.41 -0.88
N SER A 119 16.22 5.10 -1.17
CA SER A 119 16.98 5.87 -0.20
C SER A 119 16.11 6.88 0.58
N GLU A 120 15.14 7.52 -0.07
CA GLU A 120 14.26 8.53 0.54
C GLU A 120 13.33 7.94 1.61
N CYS A 121 12.63 6.87 1.26
CA CYS A 121 11.80 6.10 2.20
C CYS A 121 12.62 5.65 3.42
N LYS A 122 13.86 5.18 3.20
CA LYS A 122 14.79 4.83 4.29
C LYS A 122 15.26 6.02 5.10
N THR A 123 15.37 7.18 4.49
CA THR A 123 15.71 8.44 5.16
C THR A 123 14.58 8.90 6.07
N ILE A 124 13.33 8.81 5.62
CA ILE A 124 12.14 9.10 6.44
C ILE A 124 12.00 8.09 7.57
N GLU A 125 12.15 6.78 7.30
CA GLU A 125 12.16 5.73 8.33
C GLU A 125 13.20 6.02 9.41
N ARG A 126 14.42 6.39 9.00
CA ARG A 126 15.50 6.71 9.93
C ARG A 126 15.20 7.96 10.75
N ALA A 127 14.73 9.03 10.12
CA ALA A 127 14.32 10.25 10.81
C ALA A 127 13.16 9.98 11.78
N CYS A 128 12.23 9.10 11.42
CA CYS A 128 11.11 8.69 12.25
C CYS A 128 11.59 7.99 13.52
N GLN A 129 12.50 7.03 13.39
CA GLN A 129 13.11 6.35 14.53
C GLN A 129 13.86 7.31 15.45
N GLU A 130 14.53 8.33 14.90
CA GLU A 130 15.24 9.34 15.68
C GLU A 130 14.30 10.35 16.38
N VAL A 131 13.09 10.55 15.85
CA VAL A 131 12.05 11.38 16.48
C VAL A 131 11.33 10.60 17.57
N MET A 132 10.86 9.38 17.27
CA MET A 132 10.13 8.55 18.23
C MET A 132 11.02 8.04 19.36
N GLY A 133 12.27 7.68 19.07
CA GLY A 133 13.22 7.23 20.09
C GLY A 133 12.66 6.11 20.98
N TYR A 134 12.59 6.38 22.28
CA TYR A 134 11.99 5.51 23.31
C TYR A 134 10.74 6.15 23.94
N SER A 135 10.10 7.05 23.20
CA SER A 135 8.96 7.84 23.67
C SER A 135 7.61 7.23 23.30
N ASP A 136 7.58 6.00 22.79
CA ASP A 136 6.35 5.29 22.42
C ASP A 136 5.39 5.16 23.60
N THR A 137 5.89 4.84 24.79
CA THR A 137 5.10 4.78 26.03
C THR A 137 4.59 6.16 26.46
N ASP A 138 5.44 7.19 26.44
CA ASP A 138 5.06 8.55 26.85
C ASP A 138 3.99 9.14 25.92
N VAL A 139 4.14 8.90 24.62
CA VAL A 139 3.16 9.29 23.60
C VAL A 139 1.84 8.55 23.80
N ALA A 140 1.89 7.24 24.07
CA ALA A 140 0.69 6.46 24.29
C ALA A 140 -0.06 6.88 25.56
N GLU A 141 0.65 7.11 26.66
CA GLU A 141 0.08 7.61 27.91
C GLU A 141 -0.61 8.96 27.69
N PHE A 142 0.08 9.90 27.02
CA PHE A 142 -0.46 11.23 26.72
C PHE A 142 -1.73 11.14 25.87
N VAL A 143 -1.71 10.35 24.79
CA VAL A 143 -2.87 10.17 23.89
C VAL A 143 -4.04 9.50 24.61
N TYR A 144 -3.77 8.48 25.42
CA TYR A 144 -4.79 7.74 26.16
C TYR A 144 -5.47 8.60 27.23
N SER A 145 -4.67 9.30 28.03
CA SER A 145 -5.12 10.06 29.20
C SER A 145 -5.77 11.38 28.82
N THR A 146 -5.15 12.14 27.91
CA THR A 146 -5.58 13.51 27.60
C THR A 146 -6.51 13.60 26.39
N LYS A 147 -6.48 12.60 25.49
CA LYS A 147 -7.18 12.61 24.19
C LYS A 147 -6.96 13.94 23.45
N PRO A 148 -5.70 14.26 23.14
CA PRO A 148 -5.30 15.58 22.67
C PRO A 148 -5.87 15.86 21.27
N SER A 149 -5.92 17.14 20.90
CA SER A 149 -6.00 17.53 19.49
C SER A 149 -4.69 17.19 18.77
N ILE A 150 -4.71 17.18 17.43
CA ILE A 150 -3.50 16.96 16.62
C ILE A 150 -2.41 17.97 17.01
N ASP A 151 -2.74 19.25 17.12
CA ASP A 151 -1.78 20.30 17.45
C ASP A 151 -1.15 20.09 18.84
N SER A 152 -1.93 19.63 19.81
CA SER A 152 -1.42 19.35 21.16
C SER A 152 -0.50 18.13 21.14
N LEU A 153 -0.78 17.11 20.32
CA LEU A 153 0.09 15.96 20.15
C LEU A 153 1.38 16.32 19.41
N VAL A 154 1.30 17.17 18.37
CA VAL A 154 2.46 17.71 17.66
C VAL A 154 3.35 18.49 18.63
N ASN A 155 2.78 19.37 19.45
CA ASN A 155 3.58 20.13 20.43
C ASN A 155 4.29 19.22 21.42
N PHE A 156 3.57 18.26 22.01
CA PHE A 156 4.13 17.30 22.96
C PHE A 156 5.25 16.45 22.32
N LEU A 157 5.01 15.85 21.16
CA LEU A 157 5.99 14.98 20.52
C LEU A 157 7.17 15.77 19.92
N CYS A 158 6.91 16.87 19.24
CA CYS A 158 7.89 17.56 18.39
C CYS A 158 8.70 18.63 19.11
N ASN A 159 8.13 19.26 20.15
CA ASN A 159 8.81 20.29 20.92
C ASN A 159 9.29 19.75 22.27
N ASP A 160 8.43 19.04 23.01
CA ASP A 160 8.75 18.63 24.38
C ASP A 160 9.64 17.38 24.42
N LEU A 161 9.23 16.30 23.72
CA LEU A 161 9.94 15.01 23.76
C LEU A 161 11.15 14.97 22.80
N SER A 162 10.89 15.03 21.49
CA SER A 162 11.94 14.81 20.47
C SER A 162 12.80 16.05 20.20
N LYS A 163 12.31 17.24 20.58
CA LYS A 163 12.87 18.56 20.26
C LYS A 163 13.12 18.78 18.76
N ALA A 164 12.50 17.98 17.89
CA ALA A 164 12.69 17.98 16.45
C ALA A 164 12.34 19.32 15.79
N CYS A 165 11.34 20.03 16.32
CA CYS A 165 10.86 21.31 15.76
C CYS A 165 11.38 22.55 16.51
N THR A 166 12.22 22.37 17.54
CA THR A 166 12.75 23.50 18.33
C THR A 166 13.69 24.38 17.50
N VAL A 167 14.44 23.76 16.58
CA VAL A 167 15.38 24.45 15.69
C VAL A 167 14.82 24.41 14.28
N LYS A 168 14.78 25.57 13.61
CA LYS A 168 14.36 25.64 12.21
C LYS A 168 15.35 24.86 11.35
N PRO A 169 14.86 24.09 10.35
CA PRO A 169 15.73 23.39 9.41
C PRO A 169 16.76 24.34 8.78
N PRO A 170 18.05 23.96 8.72
CA PRO A 170 19.05 24.75 8.01
C PRO A 170 18.75 24.80 6.50
N PRO A 171 19.29 25.78 5.74
CA PRO A 171 19.19 25.77 4.28
C PRO A 171 20.04 24.64 3.68
N ILE A 172 19.56 24.06 2.58
CA ILE A 172 20.28 22.99 1.87
C ILE A 172 21.63 23.52 1.32
N PRO A 173 22.74 22.76 1.43
CA PRO A 173 24.02 23.13 0.83
C PRO A 173 23.99 23.20 -0.71
N GLU A 174 24.63 24.22 -1.28
CA GLU A 174 24.86 24.32 -2.73
C GLU A 174 25.71 23.13 -3.22
N GLY A 175 25.21 22.37 -4.20
CA GLY A 175 25.90 21.18 -4.73
C GLY A 175 25.51 19.84 -4.10
N ARG A 176 24.48 19.81 -3.25
CA ARG A 176 23.85 18.54 -2.85
C ARG A 176 23.33 17.79 -4.09
N ILE A 177 23.55 16.48 -4.12
CA ILE A 177 23.02 15.60 -5.16
C ILE A 177 21.53 15.40 -4.89
N PRO A 178 20.64 15.71 -5.86
CA PRO A 178 19.20 15.51 -5.70
C PRO A 178 18.83 14.06 -5.37
N GLY A 179 17.68 13.92 -4.72
CA GLY A 179 17.08 12.62 -4.41
C GLY A 179 16.75 11.79 -5.66
N GLU A 180 16.54 10.50 -5.44
CA GLU A 180 16.03 9.60 -6.50
C GLU A 180 14.54 9.88 -6.69
N PRO A 181 14.03 9.98 -7.93
CA PRO A 181 12.63 10.32 -8.14
C PRO A 181 11.69 9.27 -7.56
N PHE A 182 10.53 9.70 -7.05
CA PHE A 182 9.48 8.80 -6.60
C PHE A 182 8.99 7.88 -7.72
N ILE A 183 9.10 6.57 -7.50
CA ILE A 183 8.59 5.55 -8.42
C ILE A 183 7.33 4.95 -7.81
N ALA A 184 6.17 5.33 -8.35
CA ALA A 184 4.89 4.78 -7.96
C ALA A 184 4.84 3.26 -8.20
N LYS A 185 4.42 2.49 -7.19
CA LYS A 185 4.08 1.08 -7.38
C LYS A 185 2.74 0.97 -8.09
N SER A 186 2.56 -0.12 -8.81
CA SER A 186 1.21 -0.50 -9.26
C SER A 186 0.35 -0.89 -8.06
N THR A 187 -0.96 -0.68 -8.14
CA THR A 187 -1.90 -1.03 -7.05
C THR A 187 -1.82 -2.51 -6.66
N LYS A 188 -1.69 -3.40 -7.65
CA LYS A 188 -1.52 -4.84 -7.43
C LYS A 188 -0.23 -5.18 -6.69
N GLU A 189 0.85 -4.48 -7.00
CA GLU A 189 2.14 -4.68 -6.34
C GLU A 189 2.12 -4.16 -4.90
N ALA A 190 1.53 -2.98 -4.67
CA ALA A 190 1.33 -2.43 -3.34
C ALA A 190 0.48 -3.36 -2.45
N GLU A 191 -0.65 -3.85 -2.97
CA GLU A 191 -1.52 -4.79 -2.26
C GLU A 191 -0.82 -6.12 -1.94
N MET A 192 -0.11 -6.70 -2.93
CA MET A 192 0.65 -7.93 -2.74
C MET A 192 1.75 -7.76 -1.69
N GLU A 193 2.49 -6.66 -1.72
CA GLU A 193 3.55 -6.39 -0.74
C GLU A 193 3.01 -6.10 0.65
N LYS A 194 1.86 -5.43 0.75
CA LYS A 194 1.15 -5.23 2.02
C LYS A 194 0.75 -6.57 2.65
N ILE A 195 0.26 -7.52 1.85
CA ILE A 195 -0.05 -8.87 2.33
C ILE A 195 1.22 -9.55 2.85
N LEU A 196 2.32 -9.51 2.10
CA LEU A 196 3.59 -10.12 2.52
C LEU A 196 4.12 -9.52 3.83
N ARG A 197 4.07 -8.19 3.99
CA ARG A 197 4.49 -7.50 5.23
C ARG A 197 3.65 -7.89 6.44
N SER A 198 2.34 -8.06 6.25
CA SER A 198 1.45 -8.51 7.32
C SER A 198 1.81 -9.92 7.85
N MET A 199 2.47 -10.75 7.04
CA MET A 199 2.92 -12.09 7.42
C MET A 199 4.26 -12.08 8.16
N GLU A 200 5.19 -11.18 7.83
CA GLU A 200 6.54 -11.12 8.46
C GLU A 200 6.51 -10.73 9.94
N GLY A 201 5.40 -10.20 10.43
CA GLY A 201 5.27 -9.67 11.79
C GLY A 201 4.56 -10.57 12.80
N MET A 202 4.22 -11.82 12.44
CA MET A 202 3.45 -12.73 13.29
C MET A 202 4.37 -13.63 14.14
N PRO A 203 4.37 -13.52 15.49
CA PRO A 203 5.16 -14.38 16.35
C PRO A 203 4.62 -15.82 16.28
N GLY A 204 5.47 -16.78 15.90
CA GLY A 204 5.11 -18.21 15.90
C GLY A 204 5.31 -18.98 14.59
N ALA A 205 5.87 -18.38 13.52
CA ALA A 205 6.21 -19.13 12.31
C ALA A 205 7.71 -19.04 11.91
N PRO A 206 8.67 -19.55 12.71
CA PRO A 206 10.08 -19.57 12.35
C PRO A 206 10.45 -20.71 11.37
N SER A 207 9.51 -21.63 11.07
CA SER A 207 9.80 -22.91 10.40
C SER A 207 8.92 -23.24 9.20
N MET A 208 8.02 -22.34 8.76
CA MET A 208 7.38 -22.52 7.45
C MET A 208 8.36 -22.07 6.36
N LYS A 209 8.99 -23.03 5.69
CA LYS A 209 9.65 -22.76 4.41
C LYS A 209 8.58 -22.16 3.48
N MET A 210 8.83 -20.96 2.96
CA MET A 210 8.04 -20.42 1.84
C MET A 210 8.20 -21.41 0.68
N TYR A 211 7.17 -22.21 0.42
CA TYR A 211 7.15 -23.05 -0.77
C TYR A 211 7.00 -22.15 -1.99
N SER A 212 7.92 -22.26 -2.93
CA SER A 212 7.79 -21.59 -4.22
C SER A 212 6.58 -22.17 -4.97
N ARG A 213 5.98 -21.39 -5.89
CA ARG A 213 4.81 -21.83 -6.68
C ARG A 213 5.03 -23.16 -7.41
N GLU A 214 6.29 -23.44 -7.75
CA GLU A 214 6.80 -24.69 -8.33
C GLU A 214 6.81 -25.85 -7.32
N ASP A 215 7.20 -25.62 -6.06
CA ASP A 215 7.19 -26.65 -5.01
C ASP A 215 5.77 -27.13 -4.70
N LEU A 216 4.80 -26.20 -4.70
CA LEU A 216 3.38 -26.53 -4.52
C LEU A 216 2.79 -27.34 -5.68
N MET A 217 3.35 -27.20 -6.88
CA MET A 217 2.91 -27.98 -8.06
C MET A 217 3.67 -29.30 -8.21
N ASN A 218 4.86 -29.42 -7.62
CA ASN A 218 5.68 -30.63 -7.66
C ASN A 218 5.41 -31.58 -6.49
N MET A 219 4.67 -31.13 -5.46
CA MET A 219 4.10 -31.99 -4.42
C MET A 219 2.95 -32.81 -5.01
N ASN A 220 3.30 -33.92 -5.65
CA ASN A 220 2.37 -34.95 -6.06
C ASN A 220 1.77 -35.58 -4.79
N PHE A 221 0.61 -35.11 -4.34
CA PHE A 221 -0.19 -35.77 -3.29
C PHE A 221 -0.72 -37.09 -3.83
N GLY A 222 0.16 -38.09 -3.89
CA GLY A 222 -0.12 -39.37 -4.52
C GLY A 222 0.75 -40.49 -3.95
N ASN A 223 0.11 -41.24 -3.05
CA ASN A 223 0.28 -42.68 -2.82
C ASN A 223 1.68 -43.18 -2.44
N GLU A 224 1.97 -43.22 -1.14
CA GLU A 224 2.80 -44.28 -0.58
C GLU A 224 1.94 -45.03 0.45
N GLU A 225 1.90 -46.35 0.23
CA GLU A 225 1.14 -47.34 0.96
C GLU A 225 1.61 -47.37 2.41
N ALA A 226 0.65 -47.55 3.32
CA ALA A 226 0.89 -47.78 4.73
C ALA A 226 1.56 -49.15 4.90
N ASP A 227 2.75 -49.17 5.50
CA ASP A 227 3.18 -50.33 6.28
C ASP A 227 2.42 -50.24 7.61
N ASP A 228 1.44 -51.15 7.75
CA ASP A 228 0.72 -51.44 8.99
C ASP A 228 1.69 -52.00 10.03
N ASP A 229 1.73 -51.39 11.21
CA ASP A 229 1.93 -52.11 12.47
C ASP A 229 0.98 -51.50 13.52
N GLU A 230 0.26 -52.42 14.15
CA GLU A 230 -0.97 -52.31 14.93
C GLU A 230 -0.85 -51.50 16.23
N ASP A 231 -1.92 -50.79 16.64
CA ASP A 231 -2.58 -50.98 17.95
C ASP A 231 -3.68 -49.92 18.20
N ASP A 232 -4.90 -50.33 17.86
CA ASP A 232 -6.24 -50.18 18.47
C ASP A 232 -6.68 -48.95 19.32
N ASP A 233 -7.85 -48.44 18.85
CA ASP A 233 -9.04 -47.93 19.57
C ASP A 233 -8.93 -46.65 20.43
N GLU A 234 -9.79 -45.62 20.35
CA GLU A 234 -11.20 -45.56 19.94
C GLU A 234 -11.60 -44.07 19.77
N GLY A 235 -12.43 -43.72 18.78
CA GLY A 235 -12.87 -42.32 18.58
C GLY A 235 -13.71 -42.11 17.33
N ASN A 236 -14.85 -42.80 17.25
CA ASN A 236 -15.86 -42.77 16.19
C ASN A 236 -16.14 -41.36 15.60
N PHE A 237 -15.63 -41.08 14.39
CA PHE A 237 -15.97 -39.91 13.59
C PHE A 237 -17.02 -40.29 12.53
N PRO A 238 -18.17 -39.61 12.42
CA PRO A 238 -19.25 -40.06 11.54
C PRO A 238 -18.87 -39.90 10.06
N GLY A 239 -18.82 -41.03 9.35
CA GLY A 239 -18.39 -41.17 7.95
C GLY A 239 -19.35 -40.61 6.89
N ASN A 240 -19.82 -39.37 7.02
CA ASN A 240 -20.69 -38.75 6.00
C ASN A 240 -20.38 -37.27 5.70
N LEU A 241 -19.11 -36.86 5.79
CA LEU A 241 -18.69 -35.51 5.41
C LEU A 241 -18.76 -35.24 3.89
N GLY A 242 -18.77 -36.28 3.05
CA GLY A 242 -18.84 -36.17 1.59
C GLY A 242 -20.21 -35.76 1.04
N LYS A 243 -21.31 -36.04 1.76
CA LYS A 243 -22.66 -35.67 1.32
C LYS A 243 -23.05 -34.23 1.67
N ILE A 244 -22.46 -33.66 2.71
CA ILE A 244 -22.74 -32.28 3.17
C ILE A 244 -22.03 -31.22 2.30
N LEU A 245 -20.96 -31.60 1.58
CA LEU A 245 -20.26 -30.70 0.68
C LEU A 245 -20.94 -30.55 -0.69
N ASN A 246 -21.69 -31.56 -1.16
CA ASN A 246 -22.39 -31.48 -2.45
C ASN A 246 -23.77 -30.79 -2.39
N GLU A 247 -24.35 -30.58 -1.20
CA GLU A 247 -25.66 -29.92 -1.05
C GLU A 247 -25.54 -28.40 -0.81
N LYS A 248 -24.33 -27.89 -0.52
CA LYS A 248 -24.05 -26.48 -0.20
C LYS A 248 -23.73 -25.59 -1.41
N ASP A 249 -23.73 -26.15 -2.62
CA ASP A 249 -23.42 -25.42 -3.86
C ASP A 249 -24.63 -24.78 -4.55
N SER A 250 -25.85 -25.12 -4.13
CA SER A 250 -27.09 -24.52 -4.63
C SER A 250 -27.29 -23.05 -4.18
N PRO A 251 -27.21 -22.70 -2.87
CA PRO A 251 -27.52 -21.33 -2.43
C PRO A 251 -26.44 -20.30 -2.81
N ARG A 252 -25.21 -20.74 -3.09
CA ARG A 252 -24.09 -19.84 -3.46
C ARG A 252 -24.16 -19.34 -4.91
N LYS A 253 -24.77 -20.09 -5.83
CA LYS A 253 -24.95 -19.65 -7.23
C LYS A 253 -26.01 -18.55 -7.34
N ASP A 254 -27.12 -18.69 -6.60
CA ASP A 254 -28.18 -17.67 -6.58
C ASP A 254 -27.71 -16.35 -5.95
N PHE A 255 -26.91 -16.42 -4.88
CA PHE A 255 -26.37 -15.21 -4.25
C PHE A 255 -25.40 -14.45 -5.17
N LYS A 256 -24.57 -15.16 -5.94
CA LYS A 256 -23.68 -14.54 -6.94
C LYS A 256 -24.47 -13.89 -8.08
N GLN A 257 -25.52 -14.54 -8.57
CA GLN A 257 -26.39 -13.95 -9.59
C GLN A 257 -27.13 -12.72 -9.07
N LYS A 258 -27.61 -12.74 -7.82
CA LYS A 258 -28.28 -11.60 -7.19
C LYS A 258 -27.35 -10.40 -6.98
N ILE A 259 -26.08 -10.65 -6.65
CA ILE A 259 -25.05 -9.60 -6.54
C ILE A 259 -24.68 -9.04 -7.92
N LEU A 260 -24.53 -9.89 -8.94
CA LEU A 260 -24.25 -9.42 -10.30
C LEU A 260 -25.41 -8.61 -10.88
N GLN A 261 -26.65 -9.00 -10.59
CA GLN A 261 -27.84 -8.27 -11.00
C GLN A 261 -27.95 -6.92 -10.28
N SER A 262 -27.67 -6.85 -8.97
CA SER A 262 -27.71 -5.57 -8.25
C SER A 262 -26.61 -4.60 -8.70
N ILE A 263 -25.42 -5.11 -9.02
CA ILE A 263 -24.30 -4.29 -9.55
C ILE A 263 -24.62 -3.78 -10.96
N THR A 264 -25.22 -4.61 -11.83
CA THR A 264 -25.60 -4.19 -13.18
C THR A 264 -26.77 -3.19 -13.16
N GLU A 265 -27.76 -3.39 -12.30
CA GLU A 265 -28.85 -2.42 -12.12
C GLU A 265 -28.35 -1.07 -11.58
N THR A 266 -27.44 -1.09 -10.59
CA THR A 266 -26.81 0.12 -10.05
C THR A 266 -25.93 0.81 -11.10
N GLY A 267 -25.18 0.04 -11.90
CA GLY A 267 -24.36 0.55 -13.00
C GLY A 267 -25.19 1.25 -14.08
N THR A 268 -26.32 0.67 -14.49
CA THR A 268 -27.21 1.31 -15.49
C THR A 268 -27.94 2.54 -14.94
N ALA A 269 -28.24 2.57 -13.64
CA ALA A 269 -28.81 3.75 -12.97
C ALA A 269 -27.80 4.90 -12.91
N ILE A 270 -26.53 4.61 -12.55
CA ILE A 270 -25.45 5.59 -12.55
C ILE A 270 -25.18 6.09 -13.97
N GLN A 271 -25.16 5.22 -14.98
CA GLN A 271 -24.95 5.61 -16.37
C GLN A 271 -26.08 6.52 -16.90
N ARG A 272 -27.32 6.32 -16.46
CA ARG A 272 -28.45 7.23 -16.76
C ARG A 272 -28.28 8.59 -16.09
N HIS A 273 -27.81 8.63 -14.83
CA HIS A 273 -27.53 9.89 -14.14
C HIS A 273 -26.36 10.65 -14.76
N VAL A 274 -25.27 9.98 -15.13
CA VAL A 274 -24.12 10.58 -15.80
C VAL A 274 -24.50 11.13 -17.17
N ASN A 275 -25.32 10.42 -17.96
CA ASN A 275 -25.80 10.91 -19.25
C ASN A 275 -26.78 12.09 -19.13
N LYS A 276 -27.52 12.19 -18.01
CA LYS A 276 -28.41 13.34 -17.74
C LYS A 276 -27.61 14.57 -17.33
N VAL A 277 -26.61 14.40 -16.47
CA VAL A 277 -25.69 15.47 -16.04
C VAL A 277 -24.83 15.95 -17.21
N SER A 278 -24.33 15.04 -18.06
CA SER A 278 -23.54 15.41 -19.25
C SER A 278 -24.36 16.21 -20.27
N LYS A 279 -25.64 15.87 -20.47
CA LYS A 279 -26.56 16.66 -21.30
C LYS A 279 -26.86 18.05 -20.70
N GLN A 280 -27.03 18.15 -19.38
CA GLN A 280 -27.19 19.44 -18.71
C GLN A 280 -25.95 20.33 -18.83
N PHE A 281 -24.76 19.77 -18.66
CA PHE A 281 -23.50 20.50 -18.85
C PHE A 281 -23.30 20.93 -20.30
N LYS A 282 -23.61 20.07 -21.27
CA LYS A 282 -23.50 20.40 -22.70
C LYS A 282 -24.47 21.52 -23.10
N ASN A 283 -25.69 21.53 -22.57
CA ASN A 283 -26.66 22.59 -22.82
C ASN A 283 -26.28 23.91 -22.12
N TRP A 284 -25.71 23.83 -20.91
CA TRP A 284 -25.22 25.00 -20.19
C TRP A 284 -24.02 25.66 -20.90
N TRP A 285 -23.10 24.86 -21.44
CA TRP A 285 -21.97 25.34 -22.23
C TRP A 285 -22.37 25.77 -23.66
N GLY A 286 -23.38 25.14 -24.26
CA GLY A 286 -23.92 25.53 -25.56
C GLY A 286 -24.66 26.88 -25.54
N GLY A 287 -25.31 27.22 -24.43
CA GLY A 287 -26.03 28.50 -24.26
C GLY A 287 -25.13 29.73 -24.06
N LYS A 288 -23.85 29.55 -23.73
CA LYS A 288 -22.89 30.66 -23.57
C LYS A 288 -22.22 31.09 -24.88
N LYS A 289 -22.33 30.30 -25.97
CA LYS A 289 -21.70 30.62 -27.28
C LYS A 289 -22.56 31.45 -28.24
N THR A 290 -23.80 31.79 -27.88
CA THR A 290 -24.72 32.59 -28.73
C THR A 290 -25.04 33.99 -28.20
N LYS A 291 -24.18 34.57 -27.34
CA LYS A 291 -24.18 36.02 -27.06
C LYS A 291 -22.79 36.62 -27.32
N SER A 292 -22.42 36.66 -28.59
CA SER A 292 -21.31 37.48 -29.10
C SER A 292 -21.68 37.93 -30.50
N SER A 293 -22.54 38.95 -30.61
CA SER A 293 -22.69 39.73 -31.83
C SER A 293 -22.58 41.22 -31.52
N SER A 294 -21.44 41.79 -31.93
CA SER A 294 -21.26 43.12 -32.54
C SER A 294 -22.05 44.32 -31.99
N SER A 295 -21.33 45.33 -31.50
CA SER A 295 -21.60 46.72 -31.90
C SER A 295 -20.29 47.50 -31.99
N LYS A 296 -20.19 48.29 -33.06
CA LYS A 296 -19.05 49.11 -33.50
C LYS A 296 -19.35 50.59 -33.20
N ALA A 297 -18.29 51.41 -33.13
CA ALA A 297 -18.22 52.89 -33.11
C ALA A 297 -18.34 53.53 -31.70
N VAL A 298 -17.59 54.56 -31.28
CA VAL A 298 -16.92 55.71 -31.93
C VAL A 298 -15.76 56.19 -31.02
N LYS A 299 -14.64 56.68 -31.58
CA LYS A 299 -13.87 57.83 -31.02
C LYS A 299 -12.87 58.42 -32.03
N THR A 300 -13.20 59.64 -32.46
CA THR A 300 -12.40 60.81 -32.90
C THR A 300 -11.18 61.02 -31.96
N GLU A 301 -10.00 61.59 -32.29
CA GLU A 301 -9.50 62.54 -33.31
C GLU A 301 -8.00 62.29 -33.59
N LEU A 302 -7.52 62.53 -34.82
CA LEU A 302 -6.67 63.68 -35.22
C LEU A 302 -6.55 63.71 -36.75
#